data_AF-A0A538GVK4-F1
#
_entry.id   AF-A0A538GVK4-F1
#
_cell.length_a   1.000
_cell.length_b   1.000
_cell.length_c   1.000
_cell.angle_alpha   90.00
_cell.angle_beta   90.00
_cell.angle_gamma   90.00
#
_symmetry.space_group_name_H-M   'P 1'
#
loop_
_entity.id
_entity.type
_entity.pdbx_description
1 polymer ?
#
loop_
_entity_poly.entity_id
_entity_poly.type
_entity_poly.pdbx_seq_one_letter_code
_entity_poly.pdbx_strand_id
1 'polypeptide(L)'
;MADERAATLRIVYQETCKTHNSIAGFRGTLLGLLPIASGAGIFLLLGKLGGDNRWLLLPIGVFGAAVTWGLFMYELRGIEDCTVLRGRLKNIEQELGVPVLSSQFGFWPGGKLNLVDEIGAAWIVYMTVLMTWLFVAGAGVASLAHDRRALWELVFGACLGVLYLVVLWFALASCKWGHDYWTKRRWSSEVDKQLRELKLSVSDRFLLENEIRPGREAKGPPKRALRGGASGCGG
;
A
#
# COMPACT_ATOMS: atom_id res chain seq x y z
N MET A 1 37.85 -12.58 11.58
CA MET A 1 36.80 -12.72 10.54
C MET A 1 35.39 -12.61 11.11
N ALA A 2 35.02 -13.35 12.16
CA ALA A 2 33.68 -13.23 12.77
C ALA A 2 33.38 -11.80 13.31
N ASP A 3 34.36 -11.18 13.96
CA ASP A 3 34.21 -9.83 14.54
C ASP A 3 34.03 -8.75 13.47
N GLU A 4 34.73 -8.88 12.34
CA GLU A 4 34.63 -7.96 11.21
C GLU A 4 33.24 -8.03 10.55
N ARG A 5 32.71 -9.25 10.34
CA ARG A 5 31.34 -9.44 9.85
C ARG A 5 30.30 -8.82 10.79
N ALA A 6 30.45 -9.03 12.10
CA ALA A 6 29.55 -8.45 13.09
C ALA A 6 29.60 -6.92 13.08
N ALA A 7 30.78 -6.32 12.90
CA ALA A 7 30.94 -4.88 12.76
C ALA A 7 30.24 -4.35 11.49
N THR A 8 30.42 -5.01 10.35
CA THR A 8 29.75 -4.64 9.09
C THR A 8 28.23 -4.71 9.22
N LEU A 9 27.69 -5.76 9.82
CA LEU A 9 26.24 -5.90 10.04
C LEU A 9 25.67 -4.78 10.91
N ARG A 10 26.40 -4.37 11.95
CA ARG A 10 25.99 -3.25 12.81
C ARG A 10 25.94 -1.92 12.04
N ILE A 11 26.91 -1.66 11.17
CA ILE A 11 26.93 -0.45 10.33
C ILE A 11 25.72 -0.44 9.39
N VAL A 12 25.47 -1.56 8.69
CA VAL A 12 24.32 -1.69 7.77
C VAL A 12 22.99 -1.53 8.54
N TYR A 13 22.89 -2.12 9.73
CA TYR A 13 21.72 -1.99 10.58
C TYR A 13 21.45 -0.54 10.97
N GLN A 14 22.48 0.18 11.44
CA GLN A 14 22.37 1.58 11.85
C GLN A 14 21.98 2.48 10.68
N GLU A 15 22.61 2.32 9.52
CA GLU A 15 22.29 3.14 8.34
C GLU A 15 20.85 2.86 7.87
N THR A 16 20.42 1.59 7.88
CA THR A 16 19.04 1.22 7.52
C THR A 16 18.02 1.80 8.51
N CYS A 17 18.30 1.78 9.82
CA CYS A 17 17.44 2.41 10.83
C CYS A 17 17.35 3.93 10.63
N LYS A 18 18.47 4.57 10.30
CA LYS A 18 18.52 6.01 10.01
C LYS A 18 17.68 6.35 8.78
N THR A 19 17.82 5.60 7.69
CA THR A 19 16.98 5.75 6.50
C THR A 19 15.50 5.52 6.83
N HIS A 20 15.18 4.49 7.60
CA HIS A 20 13.80 4.20 8.01
C HIS A 20 13.17 5.35 8.80
N ASN A 21 13.90 5.90 9.78
CA ASN A 21 13.45 7.03 10.59
C ASN A 21 13.26 8.30 9.74
N SER A 22 14.15 8.56 8.78
CA SER A 22 13.98 9.72 7.87
C SER A 22 12.72 9.61 7.01
N ILE A 23 12.38 8.40 6.54
CA ILE A 23 11.17 8.16 5.75
C ILE A 23 9.93 8.35 6.63
N ALA A 24 9.91 7.75 7.82
CA ALA A 24 8.78 7.90 8.75
C ALA A 24 8.56 9.37 9.15
N GLY A 25 9.64 10.13 9.38
CA GLY A 25 9.56 11.56 9.69
C GLY A 25 9.00 12.38 8.52
N PHE A 26 9.42 12.07 7.29
CA PHE A 26 8.88 12.71 6.09
C PHE A 26 7.37 12.47 5.95
N ARG A 27 6.93 11.21 6.09
CA ARG A 27 5.52 10.82 6.01
C ARG A 27 4.67 11.51 7.07
N GLY A 28 5.14 11.54 8.32
CA GLY A 28 4.45 12.24 9.41
C GLY A 28 4.31 13.74 9.14
N THR A 29 5.36 14.38 8.62
CA THR A 29 5.34 15.80 8.26
C THR A 29 4.36 16.08 7.11
N LEU A 30 4.35 15.21 6.10
CA LEU A 30 3.49 15.34 4.94
C LEU A 30 2.01 15.13 5.30
N LEU A 31 1.70 14.13 6.14
CA LEU A 31 0.34 13.91 6.68
C LEU A 31 -0.16 15.08 7.54
N GLY A 32 0.73 15.74 8.29
CA GLY A 32 0.37 16.90 9.10
C GLY A 32 0.20 18.19 8.30
N LEU A 33 1.08 18.43 7.32
CA LEU A 33 1.07 19.67 6.52
C LEU A 33 -0.03 19.69 5.47
N LEU A 34 -0.37 18.55 4.87
CA LEU A 34 -1.36 18.46 3.80
C LEU A 34 -2.74 19.07 4.18
N PRO A 35 -3.38 18.72 5.31
CA PRO A 35 -4.67 19.31 5.69
C PRO A 35 -4.55 20.79 6.04
N ILE A 36 -3.44 21.23 6.63
CA ILE A 36 -3.20 22.65 6.97
C ILE A 36 -3.08 23.48 5.68
N ALA A 37 -2.22 23.03 4.77
CA ALA A 37 -1.99 23.70 3.49
C ALA A 37 -3.27 23.72 2.63
N SER A 38 -3.99 22.59 2.56
CA SER A 38 -5.25 22.50 1.82
C SER A 38 -6.33 23.38 2.46
N GLY A 39 -6.49 23.32 3.79
CA GLY A 39 -7.45 24.14 4.53
C GLY A 39 -7.20 25.63 4.35
N ALA A 40 -5.94 26.07 4.50
CA ALA A 40 -5.54 27.46 4.29
C ALA A 40 -5.76 27.91 2.83
N GLY A 41 -5.37 27.08 1.86
CA GLY A 41 -5.58 27.34 0.44
C GLY A 41 -7.06 27.52 0.11
N ILE A 42 -7.90 26.60 0.57
CA ILE A 42 -9.35 26.66 0.32
C ILE A 42 -10.00 27.85 1.01
N PHE A 43 -9.63 28.14 2.26
CA PHE A 43 -10.14 29.31 2.98
C PHE A 43 -9.82 30.62 2.24
N LEU A 44 -8.59 30.77 1.75
CA LEU A 44 -8.16 31.93 0.98
C LEU A 44 -8.89 32.02 -0.37
N LEU A 45 -9.04 30.88 -1.06
CA LEU A 45 -9.74 30.80 -2.34
C LEU A 45 -11.22 31.19 -2.19
N LEU A 46 -11.92 30.64 -1.21
CA LEU A 46 -13.34 30.95 -0.97
C LEU A 46 -13.57 32.42 -0.62
N GLY A 47 -12.63 33.05 0.11
CA GLY A 47 -12.70 34.47 0.45
C GLY A 47 -12.47 35.40 -0.75
N LYS A 48 -11.60 35.00 -1.70
CA LYS A 48 -11.18 35.87 -2.82
C LYS A 48 -11.96 35.66 -4.11
N LEU A 49 -12.49 34.46 -4.35
CA LEU A 49 -13.19 34.09 -5.59
C LEU A 49 -14.71 34.28 -5.52
N GLY A 50 -15.17 35.35 -4.87
CA GLY A 50 -16.58 35.75 -4.88
C GLY A 50 -17.05 36.28 -6.24
N GLY A 51 -18.34 36.11 -6.55
CA GLY A 51 -18.97 36.67 -7.75
C GLY A 51 -18.63 35.93 -9.05
N ASP A 52 -18.32 36.69 -10.11
CA ASP A 52 -18.14 36.19 -11.48
C ASP A 52 -16.95 35.25 -11.67
N ASN A 53 -15.99 35.23 -10.75
CA ASN A 53 -14.78 34.41 -10.87
C ASN A 53 -14.92 33.00 -10.30
N ARG A 54 -16.11 32.59 -9.82
CA ARG A 54 -16.32 31.27 -9.20
C ARG A 54 -16.04 30.09 -10.14
N TRP A 55 -16.11 30.28 -11.45
CA TRP A 55 -15.79 29.23 -12.42
C TRP A 55 -14.34 28.75 -12.32
N LEU A 56 -13.41 29.59 -11.82
CA LEU A 56 -12.00 29.23 -11.59
C LEU A 56 -11.84 28.19 -10.47
N LEU A 57 -12.84 28.00 -9.60
CA LEU A 57 -12.81 26.95 -8.57
C LEU A 57 -12.78 25.54 -9.17
N LEU A 58 -13.33 25.35 -10.38
CA LEU A 58 -13.33 24.08 -11.08
C LEU A 58 -11.90 23.59 -11.39
N PRO A 59 -11.10 24.31 -12.21
CA PRO A 59 -9.74 23.86 -12.54
C PRO A 59 -8.85 23.79 -11.29
N ILE A 60 -9.01 24.70 -10.32
CA ILE A 60 -8.24 24.69 -9.07
C ILE A 60 -8.57 23.46 -8.23
N GLY A 61 -9.86 23.12 -8.09
CA GLY A 61 -10.31 21.94 -7.35
C GLY A 61 -9.83 20.63 -8.00
N VAL A 62 -9.94 20.52 -9.32
CA VAL A 62 -9.44 19.35 -10.08
C VAL A 62 -7.93 19.20 -9.92
N PHE A 63 -7.19 20.31 -10.01
CA PHE A 63 -5.74 20.31 -9.80
C PHE A 63 -5.38 19.85 -8.38
N GLY A 64 -6.02 20.41 -7.35
CA GLY A 64 -5.78 20.01 -5.95
C GLY A 64 -6.11 18.54 -5.70
N ALA A 65 -7.19 18.03 -6.29
CA ALA A 65 -7.56 16.61 -6.21
C ALA A 65 -6.51 15.70 -6.88
N ALA A 66 -6.03 16.07 -8.07
CA ALA A 66 -5.01 15.31 -8.79
C ALA A 66 -3.67 15.28 -8.04
N VAL A 67 -3.25 16.41 -7.47
CA VAL A 67 -2.04 16.48 -6.62
C VAL A 67 -2.20 15.60 -5.39
N THR A 68 -3.33 15.69 -4.69
CA THR A 68 -3.61 14.85 -3.51
C THR A 68 -3.57 13.37 -3.84
N TRP A 69 -4.14 12.97 -4.98
CA TRP A 69 -4.09 11.60 -5.46
C TRP A 69 -2.68 11.12 -5.79
N GLY A 70 -1.86 11.98 -6.41
CA GLY A 70 -0.45 11.70 -6.68
C GLY A 70 0.36 11.48 -5.40
N LEU A 71 0.18 12.34 -4.39
CA LEU A 71 0.84 12.18 -3.08
C LEU A 71 0.38 10.90 -2.38
N PHE A 72 -0.90 10.55 -2.47
CA PHE A 72 -1.43 9.32 -1.91
C PHE A 72 -0.77 8.07 -2.55
N MET A 73 -0.62 8.05 -3.88
CA MET A 73 0.08 6.96 -4.58
C MET A 73 1.57 6.88 -4.20
N TYR A 74 2.22 8.02 -3.99
CA TYR A 74 3.60 8.07 -3.51
C TYR A 74 3.75 7.46 -2.11
N GLU A 75 2.83 7.76 -1.18
CA GLU A 75 2.80 7.16 0.15
C GLU A 75 2.56 5.65 0.14
N LEU A 76 1.66 5.17 -0.72
CA LEU A 76 1.42 3.73 -0.86
C LEU A 76 2.70 2.98 -1.25
N ARG A 77 3.49 3.55 -2.17
CA ARG A 77 4.80 3.00 -2.53
C ARG A 77 5.79 3.05 -1.36
N GLY A 78 5.80 4.15 -0.60
CA GLY A 78 6.63 4.28 0.60
C GLY A 78 6.33 3.20 1.65
N ILE A 79 5.06 2.86 1.85
CA ILE A 79 4.63 1.78 2.76
C ILE A 79 5.17 0.43 2.28
N GLU A 80 5.07 0.12 0.98
CA GLU A 80 5.60 -1.12 0.41
C GLU A 80 7.10 -1.23 0.68
N ASP A 81 7.87 -0.17 0.41
CA ASP A 81 9.31 -0.16 0.66
C ASP A 81 9.62 -0.33 2.16
N CYS A 82 8.91 0.37 3.04
CA CYS A 82 9.05 0.23 4.50
C CYS A 82 8.81 -1.21 4.98
N THR A 83 7.83 -1.92 4.42
CA THR A 83 7.56 -3.32 4.80
C THR A 83 8.70 -4.26 4.40
N VAL A 84 9.28 -4.05 3.21
CA VAL A 84 10.43 -4.83 2.73
C VAL A 84 11.66 -4.54 3.59
N LEU A 85 11.94 -3.27 3.91
CA LEU A 85 13.05 -2.90 4.78
C LEU A 85 12.90 -3.51 6.18
N ARG A 86 11.70 -3.47 6.76
CA ARG A 86 11.42 -4.06 8.07
C ARG A 86 11.69 -5.58 8.09
N GLY A 87 11.35 -6.27 7.00
CA GLY A 87 11.68 -7.69 6.84
C GLY A 87 13.18 -7.96 6.78
N ARG A 88 13.95 -7.10 6.11
CA ARG A 88 15.42 -7.20 6.05
C ARG A 88 16.07 -6.91 7.41
N LEU A 89 15.63 -5.87 8.10
CA LEU A 89 16.10 -5.52 9.44
C LEU A 89 15.88 -6.64 10.44
N LYS A 90 14.71 -7.29 10.41
CA LYS A 90 14.43 -8.45 11.25
C LYS A 90 15.44 -9.58 11.02
N ASN A 91 15.79 -9.86 9.76
CA ASN A 91 16.79 -10.89 9.46
C ASN A 91 18.18 -10.50 9.99
N ILE A 92 18.56 -9.22 9.90
CA ILE A 92 19.83 -8.71 10.44
C ILE A 92 19.87 -8.82 11.98
N GLU A 93 18.78 -8.48 12.67
CA GLU A 93 18.68 -8.65 14.13
C GLU A 93 18.84 -10.12 14.55
N GLN A 94 18.26 -11.05 13.77
CA GLN A 94 18.42 -12.48 13.98
C GLN A 94 19.88 -12.93 13.77
N GLU A 95 20.54 -12.47 12.70
CA GLU A 95 21.95 -12.77 12.44
C GLU A 95 22.90 -12.20 13.51
N LEU A 96 22.54 -11.05 14.11
CA LEU A 96 23.29 -10.44 15.21
C LEU A 96 23.03 -11.12 16.57
N GLY A 97 22.12 -12.10 16.64
CA GLY A 97 21.76 -12.78 17.88
C GLY A 97 21.03 -11.87 18.88
N VAL A 98 20.33 -10.83 18.39
CA VAL A 98 19.58 -9.91 19.24
C VAL A 98 18.41 -10.69 19.89
N PRO A 99 18.30 -10.71 21.22
CA PRO A 99 17.19 -11.36 21.89
C PRO A 99 15.84 -10.84 21.39
N VAL A 100 14.86 -11.73 21.23
CA VAL A 100 13.51 -11.40 20.71
C VAL A 100 12.83 -10.28 21.53
N LEU A 101 13.08 -10.24 22.84
CA LEU A 101 12.54 -9.21 23.75
C LEU A 101 13.15 -7.81 23.53
N SER A 102 14.34 -7.74 22.97
CA SER A 102 15.05 -6.49 22.65
C SER A 102 15.02 -6.13 21.16
N SER A 103 14.41 -6.99 20.34
CA SER A 103 14.31 -6.78 18.89
C SER A 103 13.22 -5.75 18.60
N GLN A 104 13.61 -4.65 17.96
CA GLN A 104 12.70 -3.55 17.63
C GLN A 104 11.70 -3.97 16.54
N PHE A 105 12.12 -4.91 15.68
CA PHE A 105 11.34 -5.35 14.51
C PHE A 105 10.76 -6.77 14.65
N GLY A 106 11.12 -7.51 15.70
CA GLY A 106 10.75 -8.91 15.91
C GLY A 106 9.52 -9.11 16.80
N PHE A 107 9.28 -8.22 17.76
CA PHE A 107 8.18 -8.32 18.73
C PHE A 107 7.21 -7.15 18.58
N TRP A 108 6.46 -7.11 17.48
CA TRP A 108 5.26 -6.27 17.40
C TRP A 108 4.03 -7.17 17.39
N PRO A 109 3.40 -7.42 18.56
CA PRO A 109 2.03 -7.92 18.58
C PRO A 109 1.20 -6.83 17.89
N GLY A 110 0.80 -7.07 16.63
CA GLY A 110 0.02 -6.11 15.85
C GLY A 110 -1.10 -5.53 16.70
N GLY A 111 -1.21 -4.19 16.72
CA GLY A 111 -2.19 -3.50 17.56
C GLY A 111 -3.58 -4.09 17.34
N LYS A 112 -4.32 -4.39 18.42
CA LYS A 112 -5.63 -5.08 18.38
C LYS A 112 -6.67 -4.40 17.48
N LEU A 113 -6.44 -3.13 17.10
CA LEU A 113 -7.27 -2.36 16.19
C LEU A 113 -6.43 -1.99 14.97
N ASN A 114 -6.29 -2.89 13.99
CA ASN A 114 -5.64 -2.66 12.67
C ASN A 114 -6.05 -1.35 11.95
N LEU A 115 -7.07 -0.65 12.47
CA LEU A 115 -7.50 0.70 12.13
C LEU A 115 -6.50 1.81 12.51
N VAL A 116 -5.76 1.66 13.61
CA VAL A 116 -4.76 2.65 14.10
C VAL A 116 -3.37 2.31 13.55
N ASP A 117 -3.31 1.61 12.42
CA ASP A 117 -2.06 1.44 11.71
C ASP A 117 -1.79 2.68 10.85
N GLU A 118 -0.51 2.94 10.58
CA GLU A 118 -0.03 4.10 9.82
C GLU A 118 -0.73 4.20 8.44
N ILE A 119 -1.09 3.05 7.87
CA ILE A 119 -1.82 2.91 6.61
C ILE A 119 -3.25 3.46 6.71
N GLY A 120 -3.95 3.13 7.80
CA GLY A 120 -5.34 3.55 8.01
C GLY A 120 -5.45 5.06 8.22
N ALA A 121 -4.55 5.62 9.03
CA ALA A 121 -4.48 7.06 9.26
C ALA A 121 -4.22 7.83 7.96
N ALA A 122 -3.26 7.37 7.14
CA ALA A 122 -2.99 7.97 5.84
C ALA A 122 -4.23 7.95 4.94
N TRP A 123 -4.89 6.79 4.81
CA TRP A 123 -6.12 6.67 4.02
C TRP A 123 -7.19 7.69 4.41
N ILE A 124 -7.46 7.84 5.71
CA ILE A 124 -8.48 8.78 6.19
C ILE A 124 -8.11 10.22 5.81
N VAL A 125 -6.86 10.63 6.08
CA VAL A 125 -6.41 12.01 5.80
C VAL A 125 -6.45 12.31 4.31
N TYR A 126 -5.90 11.43 3.46
CA TYR A 126 -5.86 11.63 2.02
C TYR A 126 -7.25 11.67 1.39
N MET A 127 -8.14 10.75 1.77
CA MET A 127 -9.50 10.74 1.23
C MET A 127 -10.28 11.98 1.67
N THR A 128 -10.08 12.45 2.90
CA THR A 128 -10.70 13.70 3.39
C THR A 128 -10.24 14.90 2.57
N VAL A 129 -8.93 15.06 2.37
CA VAL A 129 -8.38 16.18 1.58
C VAL A 129 -8.82 16.08 0.12
N LEU A 130 -8.81 14.89 -0.47
CA LEU A 130 -9.26 14.64 -1.84
C LEU A 130 -10.73 15.06 -2.02
N MET A 131 -11.62 14.64 -1.11
CA MET A 131 -13.03 15.03 -1.16
C MET A 131 -13.23 16.53 -0.99
N THR A 132 -12.40 17.17 -0.15
CA THR A 132 -12.45 18.62 0.03
C THR A 132 -12.13 19.35 -1.29
N TRP A 133 -11.12 18.89 -2.04
CA TRP A 133 -10.81 19.45 -3.36
C TRP A 133 -11.87 19.13 -4.43
N LEU A 134 -12.45 17.93 -4.41
CA LEU A 134 -13.57 17.58 -5.28
C LEU A 134 -14.82 18.44 -5.00
N PHE A 135 -15.06 18.78 -3.73
CA PHE A 135 -16.11 19.72 -3.36
C PHE A 135 -15.86 21.11 -3.94
N VAL A 136 -14.62 21.63 -3.85
CA VAL A 136 -14.23 22.90 -4.49
C VAL A 136 -14.45 22.85 -6.00
N ALA A 137 -14.06 21.75 -6.66
CA ALA A 137 -14.30 21.56 -8.08
C ALA A 137 -15.81 21.60 -8.41
N GLY A 138 -16.62 20.90 -7.60
CA GLY A 138 -18.08 20.90 -7.70
C GLY A 138 -18.72 22.27 -7.53
N ALA A 139 -18.25 23.07 -6.58
CA ALA A 139 -18.70 24.44 -6.41
C ALA A 139 -18.42 25.30 -7.65
N GLY A 140 -17.30 25.04 -8.33
CA GLY A 140 -16.99 25.61 -9.64
C GLY A 140 -17.99 25.19 -10.72
N VAL A 141 -18.31 23.90 -10.83
CA VAL A 141 -19.34 23.40 -11.78
C VAL A 141 -20.70 24.02 -11.50
N ALA A 142 -21.12 24.07 -10.23
CA ALA A 142 -22.40 24.65 -9.84
C ALA A 142 -22.51 26.15 -10.20
N SER A 143 -21.39 26.86 -10.26
CA SER A 143 -21.38 28.27 -10.70
C SER A 143 -21.69 28.45 -12.19
N LEU A 144 -21.42 27.43 -13.03
CA LEU A 144 -21.73 27.44 -14.46
C LEU A 144 -23.21 27.13 -14.74
N ALA A 145 -23.88 26.39 -13.85
CA ALA A 145 -25.29 26.01 -13.98
C ALA A 145 -26.21 27.02 -13.30
N HIS A 146 -26.47 28.16 -13.95
CA HIS A 146 -27.16 29.31 -13.38
C HIS A 146 -28.60 29.01 -12.89
N ASP A 147 -29.31 28.08 -13.53
CA ASP A 147 -30.78 27.91 -13.39
C ASP A 147 -31.21 26.88 -12.34
N ARG A 148 -30.29 26.05 -11.81
CA ARG A 148 -30.59 25.01 -10.78
C ARG A 148 -29.52 24.87 -9.70
N ARG A 149 -28.83 25.97 -9.40
CA ARG A 149 -27.65 25.99 -8.52
C ARG A 149 -27.85 25.27 -7.17
N ALA A 150 -28.91 25.61 -6.43
CA ALA A 150 -29.13 25.05 -5.08
C ALA A 150 -29.39 23.54 -5.10
N LEU A 151 -30.12 23.06 -6.11
CA LEU A 151 -30.47 21.64 -6.25
C LEU A 151 -29.24 20.83 -6.70
N TRP A 152 -28.42 21.40 -7.58
CA TRP A 152 -27.16 20.80 -8.00
C TRP A 152 -26.12 20.73 -6.88
N GLU A 153 -25.97 21.78 -6.06
CA GLU A 153 -25.05 21.78 -4.92
C GLU A 153 -25.42 20.69 -3.90
N LEU A 154 -26.71 20.53 -3.59
CA LEU A 154 -27.20 19.47 -2.70
C LEU A 154 -27.00 18.07 -3.28
N VAL A 155 -27.37 17.86 -4.55
CA VAL A 155 -27.24 16.54 -5.20
C VAL A 155 -25.77 16.16 -5.35
N PHE A 156 -24.92 17.09 -5.80
CA PHE A 156 -23.50 16.84 -5.97
C PHE A 156 -22.80 16.61 -4.62
N GLY A 157 -23.12 17.41 -3.61
CA GLY A 157 -22.62 17.22 -2.25
C GLY A 157 -23.05 15.88 -1.65
N ALA A 158 -24.32 15.49 -1.83
CA ALA A 158 -24.83 14.20 -1.38
C ALA A 158 -24.15 13.03 -2.13
N CYS A 159 -24.00 13.13 -3.45
CA CYS A 159 -23.28 12.14 -4.25
C CYS A 159 -21.82 11.99 -3.83
N LEU A 160 -21.11 13.10 -3.56
CA LEU A 160 -19.75 13.07 -3.03
C LEU A 160 -19.70 12.46 -1.64
N GLY A 161 -20.65 12.79 -0.76
CA GLY A 161 -20.75 12.21 0.56
C GLY A 161 -20.96 10.69 0.51
N VAL A 162 -21.86 10.22 -0.35
CA VAL A 162 -22.09 8.78 -0.57
C VAL A 162 -20.84 8.12 -1.17
N LEU A 163 -20.22 8.73 -2.18
CA LEU A 163 -18.98 8.23 -2.77
C LEU A 163 -17.87 8.12 -1.72
N TYR A 164 -17.72 9.13 -0.87
CA TYR A 164 -16.77 9.12 0.24
C TYR A 164 -17.05 7.99 1.22
N LEU A 165 -18.31 7.79 1.63
CA LEU A 165 -18.69 6.69 2.51
C LEU A 165 -18.43 5.33 1.88
N VAL A 166 -18.67 5.17 0.57
CA VAL A 166 -18.37 3.92 -0.17
C VAL A 166 -16.87 3.68 -0.25
N VAL A 167 -16.07 4.72 -0.57
CA VAL A 167 -14.61 4.62 -0.63
C VAL A 167 -14.04 4.34 0.76
N LEU A 168 -14.54 5.01 1.80
CA LEU A 168 -14.15 4.78 3.19
C LEU A 168 -14.52 3.35 3.62
N TRP A 169 -15.73 2.89 3.31
CA TRP A 169 -16.13 1.49 3.55
C TRP A 169 -15.18 0.53 2.85
N PHE A 170 -14.89 0.77 1.56
CA PHE A 170 -13.99 -0.08 0.78
C PHE A 170 -12.57 -0.04 1.33
N ALA A 171 -12.09 1.10 1.81
CA ALA A 171 -10.79 1.24 2.48
C ALA A 171 -10.74 0.42 3.77
N LEU A 172 -11.78 0.52 4.61
CA LEU A 172 -11.92 -0.26 5.84
C LEU A 172 -12.06 -1.76 5.57
N ALA A 173 -12.79 -2.14 4.52
CA ALA A 173 -12.91 -3.52 4.07
C ALA A 173 -11.61 -4.04 3.46
N SER A 174 -10.90 -3.20 2.71
CA SER A 174 -9.59 -3.52 2.11
C SER A 174 -8.51 -3.66 3.16
N CYS A 175 -8.61 -2.97 4.31
CA CYS A 175 -7.73 -3.20 5.45
C CYS A 175 -7.83 -4.65 5.97
N LYS A 176 -9.02 -5.27 5.92
CA LYS A 176 -9.14 -6.72 6.20
C LYS A 176 -8.49 -7.58 5.11
N TRP A 177 -8.62 -7.20 3.84
CA TRP A 177 -8.07 -7.94 2.70
C TRP A 177 -6.54 -7.86 2.61
N GLY A 178 -5.95 -6.71 2.95
CA GLY A 178 -4.51 -6.51 2.97
C GLY A 178 -3.82 -7.47 3.94
N HIS A 179 -4.41 -7.70 5.12
CA HIS A 179 -3.86 -8.64 6.09
C HIS A 179 -3.72 -10.07 5.52
N ASP A 180 -4.73 -10.55 4.77
CA ASP A 180 -4.68 -11.86 4.13
C ASP A 180 -3.71 -11.92 2.94
N TYR A 181 -3.61 -10.85 2.15
CA TYR A 181 -2.66 -10.80 1.04
C TYR A 181 -1.21 -10.86 1.54
N TRP A 182 -0.88 -10.08 2.58
CA TRP A 182 0.49 -10.01 3.12
C TRP A 182 0.90 -11.26 3.89
N THR A 183 -0.01 -11.87 4.66
CA THR A 183 0.27 -13.14 5.36
C THR A 183 0.53 -14.28 4.37
N LYS A 184 -0.25 -14.34 3.29
CA LYS A 184 -0.07 -15.36 2.23
C LYS A 184 1.24 -15.19 1.48
N ARG A 185 1.67 -13.95 1.21
CA ARG A 185 2.96 -13.65 0.57
C ARG A 185 4.16 -13.98 1.48
N ARG A 186 4.05 -13.68 2.78
CA ARG A 186 5.08 -14.02 3.79
C ARG A 186 5.27 -15.54 3.89
N TRP A 187 4.19 -16.31 3.89
CA TRP A 187 4.27 -17.78 3.93
C TRP A 187 4.96 -18.36 2.69
N SER A 188 4.65 -17.84 1.50
CA SER A 188 5.33 -18.23 0.26
C SER A 188 6.85 -17.98 0.32
N SER A 189 7.27 -16.83 0.84
CA SER A 189 8.69 -16.47 0.95
C SER A 189 9.47 -17.38 1.90
N GLU A 190 8.87 -17.77 3.02
CA GLU A 190 9.53 -18.62 4.03
C GLU A 190 9.67 -20.06 3.50
N VAL A 191 8.61 -20.58 2.87
CA VAL A 191 8.62 -21.88 2.19
C VAL A 191 9.66 -21.88 1.06
N ASP A 192 9.73 -20.82 0.26
CA ASP A 192 10.74 -20.69 -0.80
C ASP A 192 12.18 -20.59 -0.28
N LYS A 193 12.39 -20.05 0.92
CA LYS A 193 13.69 -20.04 1.60
C LYS A 193 14.07 -21.44 2.08
N GLN A 194 13.19 -22.12 2.80
CA GLN A 194 13.43 -23.49 3.26
C GLN A 194 13.71 -24.44 2.10
N LEU A 195 12.93 -24.34 1.02
CA LEU A 195 13.13 -25.15 -0.18
C LEU A 195 14.46 -24.84 -0.91
N ARG A 196 15.00 -23.62 -0.76
CA ARG A 196 16.33 -23.27 -1.30
C ARG A 196 17.46 -23.79 -0.42
N GLU A 197 17.33 -23.70 0.90
CA GLU A 197 18.34 -24.20 1.84
C GLU A 197 18.49 -25.71 1.79
N LEU A 198 17.39 -26.43 1.56
CA LEU A 198 17.40 -27.88 1.39
C LEU A 198 18.07 -28.36 0.09
N LYS A 199 18.52 -27.46 -0.81
CA LYS A 199 19.07 -27.79 -2.15
C LYS A 199 18.26 -28.84 -2.91
N LEU A 200 16.96 -28.93 -2.63
CA LEU A 200 16.08 -29.92 -3.24
C LEU A 200 16.02 -29.66 -4.74
N SER A 201 16.21 -30.71 -5.53
CA SER A 201 16.05 -30.61 -6.96
C SER A 201 14.60 -30.20 -7.26
N VAL A 202 14.36 -29.59 -8.43
CA VAL A 202 13.02 -29.12 -8.82
C VAL A 202 11.97 -30.24 -8.72
N SER A 203 12.37 -31.50 -8.95
CA SER A 203 11.52 -32.68 -8.82
C SER A 203 11.14 -33.00 -7.37
N ASP A 204 12.07 -32.87 -6.43
CA ASP A 204 11.82 -33.17 -5.01
C ASP A 204 10.92 -32.10 -4.37
N ARG A 205 11.06 -30.85 -4.86
CA ARG A 205 10.17 -29.73 -4.53
C ARG A 205 8.71 -30.06 -4.84
N PHE A 206 8.46 -30.63 -6.01
CA PHE A 206 7.10 -30.97 -6.48
C PHE A 206 6.48 -32.11 -5.66
N LEU A 207 7.31 -33.06 -5.18
CA LEU A 207 6.85 -34.15 -4.33
C LEU A 207 6.49 -33.67 -2.93
N LEU A 208 7.35 -32.86 -2.31
CA LEU A 208 7.11 -32.28 -0.97
C LEU A 208 5.90 -31.34 -0.95
N GLU A 209 5.68 -30.55 -2.00
CA GLU A 209 4.54 -29.65 -2.06
C GLU A 209 3.20 -30.40 -2.21
N ASN A 210 3.21 -31.57 -2.85
CA ASN A 210 2.04 -32.47 -2.91
C ASN A 210 1.78 -33.20 -1.59
N GLU A 211 2.82 -33.50 -0.81
CA GLU A 211 2.70 -34.18 0.49
C GLU A 211 2.18 -33.24 1.59
N ILE A 212 2.62 -31.97 1.59
CA ILE A 212 2.23 -30.95 2.59
C ILE A 212 0.80 -30.40 2.37
N ARG A 213 0.25 -30.51 1.14
CA ARG A 213 -1.13 -30.12 0.84
C ARG A 213 -2.00 -31.33 0.47
N PRO A 214 -2.32 -32.22 1.42
CA PRO A 214 -3.07 -33.45 1.14
C PRO A 214 -4.56 -33.25 0.78
N GLY A 215 -4.98 -32.03 0.39
CA GLY A 215 -6.39 -31.68 0.16
C GLY A 215 -6.69 -30.85 -1.09
N ARG A 216 -5.70 -30.56 -1.96
CA ARG A 216 -6.01 -30.06 -3.31
C ARG A 216 -6.03 -31.27 -4.24
N GLU A 217 -7.23 -31.70 -4.60
CA GLU A 217 -7.43 -32.67 -5.69
C GLU A 217 -6.52 -32.30 -6.87
N ALA A 218 -5.62 -33.22 -7.19
CA ALA A 218 -4.65 -33.07 -8.24
C ALA A 218 -5.40 -32.87 -9.57
N LYS A 219 -5.44 -31.63 -10.07
CA LYS A 219 -5.63 -31.41 -11.50
C LYS A 219 -4.46 -32.10 -12.18
N GLY A 220 -4.76 -33.27 -12.76
CA GLY A 220 -3.78 -34.19 -13.31
C GLY A 220 -2.78 -33.51 -14.24
N PRO A 221 -1.57 -34.08 -14.38
CA PRO A 221 -0.51 -33.49 -15.18
C PRO A 221 -1.02 -33.21 -16.60
N PRO A 222 -0.64 -32.08 -17.22
CA PRO A 222 -0.96 -31.83 -18.62
C PRO A 222 -0.41 -33.00 -19.43
N LYS A 223 -1.31 -33.78 -20.04
CA LYS A 223 -0.96 -34.90 -20.91
C LYS A 223 -0.06 -34.35 -22.02
N ARG A 224 1.26 -34.48 -21.86
CA ARG A 224 2.21 -34.38 -22.96
C ARG A 224 1.82 -35.46 -23.93
N ALA A 225 1.15 -35.07 -25.01
CA ALA A 225 0.96 -35.89 -26.17
C ALA A 225 2.37 -36.25 -26.69
N LEU A 226 2.86 -37.42 -26.30
CA LEU A 226 3.96 -38.11 -26.95
C LEU A 226 3.47 -38.41 -28.37
N ARG A 227 3.74 -37.48 -29.28
CA ARG A 227 3.55 -37.67 -30.71
C ARG A 227 4.64 -38.64 -31.16
N GLY A 228 4.29 -39.92 -31.17
CA GLY A 228 5.08 -40.96 -31.80
C GLY A 228 5.25 -40.62 -33.28
N GLY A 229 6.51 -40.55 -33.71
CA GLY A 229 6.91 -40.45 -35.11
C GLY A 229 7.96 -41.51 -35.37
N ALA A 230 7.52 -42.76 -35.51
CA ALA A 230 8.30 -43.84 -36.11
C ALA A 230 7.81 -44.04 -37.54
N SER A 231 8.63 -43.68 -38.52
CA SER A 231 8.70 -44.27 -39.86
C SER A 231 10.14 -44.05 -40.34
N GLY A 232 10.85 -44.96 -40.98
CA GLY A 232 10.59 -46.29 -41.51
C GLY A 232 11.76 -46.56 -42.48
N CYS A 233 12.46 -47.67 -42.31
CA CYS A 233 13.48 -48.13 -43.26
C CYS A 233 12.84 -48.63 -44.56
N GLY A 234 13.58 -48.51 -45.68
CA GLY A 234 13.50 -49.47 -46.79
C GLY A 234 13.41 -48.83 -48.17
N GLY A 235 14.42 -49.08 -49.01
CA GLY A 235 14.44 -48.78 -50.45
C GLY A 235 15.81 -48.35 -50.94
#